data_AF-A0A6L6QDN1-F1
#
_entry.id   AF-A0A6L6QDN1-F1
#
_cell.length_a   1.000
_cell.length_b   1.000
_cell.length_c   1.000
_cell.angle_alpha   90.00
_cell.angle_beta   90.00
_cell.angle_gamma   90.00
#
_symmetry.space_group_name_H-M   'P 1'
#
loop_
_entity.id
_entity.type
_entity.pdbx_description
1 polymer ?
#
loop_
_entity_poly.entity_id
_entity_poly.type
_entity_poly.pdbx_seq_one_letter_code
_entity_poly.pdbx_strand_id
1 'polypeptide(L)'
;MKKALLFAVLGFAAVSQAGAQGLYKCKADGKVTYQSMPCAKGGEMLDVPPPPTPAQVRAAQDRLKEDRDRANQLAERNRVERERKAREEKEEAQETKEANAGKVAAKSDCDKLRLRREELYGQRNDNRRNSQLEAMARTQDEIDKLEASYTKASCGPLD
;
A
#
# COMPACT_ATOMS: atom_id res chain seq x y z
N MET A 1 34.39 51.17 -66.02
CA MET A 1 33.78 51.29 -64.68
C MET A 1 32.36 51.84 -64.76
N LYS A 2 31.36 51.04 -65.19
CA LYS A 2 29.95 51.48 -65.33
C LYS A 2 28.92 50.33 -65.28
N LYS A 3 29.25 49.19 -64.66
CA LYS A 3 28.36 48.01 -64.57
C LYS A 3 28.14 47.48 -63.15
N ALA A 4 28.57 48.22 -62.12
CA ALA A 4 28.50 47.78 -60.73
C ALA A 4 27.40 48.49 -59.91
N LEU A 5 26.34 48.99 -60.55
CA LEU A 5 25.34 49.85 -59.90
C LEU A 5 23.87 49.44 -60.19
N LEU A 6 23.62 48.17 -60.53
CA LEU A 6 22.27 47.69 -60.87
C LEU A 6 21.81 46.42 -60.13
N PHE A 7 22.53 45.97 -59.10
CA PHE A 7 22.13 44.80 -58.29
C PHE A 7 21.79 45.12 -56.83
N ALA A 8 21.74 46.39 -56.44
CA ALA A 8 21.58 46.79 -55.03
C ALA A 8 20.17 47.26 -54.63
N VAL A 9 19.13 47.08 -55.47
CA VAL A 9 17.78 47.65 -55.22
C VAL A 9 16.66 46.60 -55.08
N LEU A 10 16.93 45.30 -55.30
CA LEU A 10 15.89 44.26 -55.27
C LEU A 10 15.86 43.40 -53.98
N GLY A 11 16.41 43.89 -52.87
CA GLY A 11 16.59 43.11 -51.63
C GLY A 11 15.71 43.49 -50.44
N PHE A 12 14.73 44.39 -50.59
CA PHE A 12 14.14 45.09 -49.42
C PHE A 12 12.60 45.18 -49.35
N ALA A 13 11.86 44.23 -49.93
CA ALA A 13 10.39 44.32 -49.94
C ALA A 13 9.64 43.01 -49.62
N ALA A 14 10.15 42.20 -48.69
CA ALA A 14 9.38 41.06 -48.17
C ALA A 14 9.65 40.79 -46.68
N VAL A 15 9.62 41.83 -45.84
CA VAL A 15 9.27 41.64 -44.42
C VAL A 15 7.74 41.60 -44.39
N SER A 16 7.18 40.44 -44.71
CA SER A 16 5.78 40.17 -44.45
C SER A 16 5.60 40.23 -42.94
N GLN A 17 4.88 41.25 -42.46
CA GLN A 17 4.34 41.29 -41.10
C GLN A 17 3.70 39.94 -40.78
N ALA A 18 4.34 39.14 -39.93
CA ALA A 18 3.70 38.07 -39.21
C ALA A 18 2.85 38.67 -38.07
N GLY A 19 1.93 39.57 -38.43
CA GLY A 19 0.98 40.20 -37.53
C GLY A 19 -0.33 39.43 -37.57
N ALA A 20 -0.76 38.92 -36.42
CA ALA A 20 -2.14 38.47 -36.13
C ALA A 20 -2.85 37.74 -37.29
N GLN A 21 -2.51 36.47 -37.50
CA GLN A 21 -3.33 35.60 -38.35
C GLN A 21 -4.64 35.32 -37.60
N GLY A 22 -5.70 36.07 -37.93
CA GLY A 22 -7.03 35.81 -37.37
C GLY A 22 -7.50 34.41 -37.74
N LEU A 23 -7.87 33.59 -36.75
CA LEU A 23 -8.44 32.27 -36.99
C LEU A 23 -9.97 32.41 -37.09
N TYR A 24 -10.53 32.12 -38.25
CA TYR A 24 -11.97 32.23 -38.49
C TYR A 24 -12.61 30.85 -38.49
N LYS A 25 -13.75 30.74 -37.81
CA LYS A 25 -14.63 29.58 -37.84
C LYS A 25 -15.75 29.84 -38.85
N CYS A 26 -15.68 29.17 -39.99
CA CYS A 26 -16.66 29.27 -41.05
C CYS A 26 -17.66 28.12 -40.96
N LYS A 27 -18.94 28.42 -41.19
CA LYS A 27 -19.99 27.42 -41.37
C LYS A 27 -20.52 27.53 -42.80
N ALA A 28 -20.26 26.52 -43.62
CA ALA A 28 -20.79 26.45 -44.98
C ALA A 28 -21.35 25.05 -45.23
N ASP A 29 -22.56 24.97 -45.78
CA ASP A 29 -23.21 23.72 -46.20
C ASP A 29 -23.23 22.63 -45.11
N GLY A 30 -23.48 23.03 -43.86
CA GLY A 30 -23.52 22.14 -42.69
C GLY A 30 -22.14 21.69 -42.16
N LYS A 31 -21.03 22.13 -42.76
CA LYS A 31 -19.66 21.81 -42.34
C LYS A 31 -18.99 23.00 -41.65
N VAL A 32 -18.20 22.72 -40.62
CA VAL A 32 -17.37 23.71 -39.90
C VAL A 32 -15.95 23.63 -40.43
N THR A 33 -15.41 24.73 -40.94
CA THR A 33 -14.02 24.85 -41.37
C THR A 33 -13.31 25.97 -40.61
N TYR A 34 -12.06 25.73 -40.25
CA TYR A 34 -11.19 26.72 -39.60
C TYR A 34 -10.16 27.20 -40.61
N GLN A 35 -10.06 28.51 -40.81
CA GLN A 35 -9.18 29.10 -41.81
C GLN A 35 -8.62 30.42 -41.33
N SER A 36 -7.47 30.82 -41.87
CA SER A 36 -6.78 32.07 -41.51
C SER A 36 -7.32 33.31 -42.26
N MET A 37 -8.30 33.13 -43.14
CA MET A 37 -8.93 34.21 -43.94
C MET A 37 -10.41 34.36 -43.55
N PRO A 38 -10.98 35.58 -43.64
CA PRO A 38 -12.40 35.80 -43.37
C PRO A 38 -13.33 34.91 -44.20
N CYS A 39 -14.44 34.47 -43.60
CA CYS A 39 -15.42 33.61 -44.26
C CYS A 39 -16.22 34.36 -45.33
N ALA A 40 -16.33 33.81 -46.53
CA ALA A 40 -17.03 34.44 -47.66
C ALA A 40 -18.53 34.72 -47.41
N LYS A 41 -19.18 33.93 -46.54
CA LYS A 41 -20.61 34.07 -46.18
C LYS A 41 -20.84 34.59 -44.76
N GLY A 42 -19.82 35.21 -44.15
CA GLY A 42 -19.82 35.59 -42.74
C GLY A 42 -19.46 34.41 -41.83
N GLY A 43 -18.73 34.69 -40.76
CA GLY A 43 -18.27 33.70 -39.78
C GLY A 43 -17.65 34.36 -38.56
N GLU A 44 -17.34 33.55 -37.56
CA GLU A 44 -16.87 34.04 -36.26
C GLU A 44 -15.33 34.11 -36.26
N MET A 45 -14.78 35.26 -35.89
CA MET A 45 -13.35 35.39 -35.61
C MET A 45 -13.08 34.85 -34.20
N LEU A 46 -12.18 33.87 -34.12
CA LEU A 46 -11.73 33.33 -32.86
C LEU A 46 -10.64 34.23 -32.29
N ASP A 47 -10.87 34.71 -31.08
CA ASP A 47 -9.84 35.32 -30.27
C ASP A 47 -8.94 34.21 -29.71
N VAL A 48 -7.81 34.00 -30.38
CA VAL A 48 -6.81 33.03 -29.93
C VAL A 48 -5.80 33.80 -29.08
N PRO A 49 -5.67 33.47 -27.77
CA PRO A 49 -4.71 34.16 -26.93
C PRO A 49 -3.29 33.96 -27.49
N PRO A 50 -2.41 34.95 -27.31
CA PRO A 50 -1.04 34.82 -27.78
C PRO A 50 -0.36 33.61 -27.13
N PRO A 51 0.57 32.95 -27.85
CA PRO A 51 1.34 31.87 -27.27
C PRO A 51 2.05 32.35 -26.00
N PRO A 52 2.23 31.47 -25.00
CA PRO A 52 2.91 31.85 -23.77
C PRO A 52 4.33 32.32 -24.07
N THR A 53 4.74 33.39 -23.38
CA THR A 53 6.10 33.91 -23.47
C THR A 53 7.12 32.87 -22.97
N PRO A 54 8.39 32.93 -23.42
CA PRO A 54 9.43 32.03 -22.91
C PRO A 54 9.58 32.06 -21.37
N ALA A 55 9.34 33.21 -20.75
CA ALA A 55 9.35 33.35 -19.29
C ALA A 55 8.20 32.58 -18.62
N GLN A 56 7.00 32.64 -19.18
CA GLN A 56 5.84 31.88 -18.69
C GLN A 56 6.04 30.37 -18.84
N VAL A 57 6.65 29.93 -19.94
CA VAL A 57 6.99 28.51 -20.15
C VAL A 57 8.00 28.02 -19.12
N ARG A 58 9.07 28.78 -18.86
CA ARG A 58 10.06 28.44 -17.82
C ARG A 58 9.43 28.37 -16.44
N ALA A 59 8.66 29.38 -16.05
CA ALA A 59 7.97 29.39 -14.76
C ALA A 59 6.99 28.21 -14.60
N ALA A 60 6.35 27.76 -15.68
CA ALA A 60 5.51 26.57 -15.66
C ALA A 60 6.33 25.27 -15.50
N GLN A 61 7.49 25.17 -16.14
CA GLN A 61 8.40 24.05 -15.99
C GLN A 61 8.97 23.95 -14.57
N ASP A 62 9.32 25.09 -13.96
CA ASP A 62 9.82 25.12 -12.59
C ASP A 62 8.76 24.65 -11.59
N ARG A 63 7.51 25.11 -11.73
CA ARG A 63 6.38 24.62 -10.91
C ARG A 63 6.16 23.12 -11.09
N LEU A 64 6.18 22.64 -12.33
CA LEU A 64 6.02 21.21 -12.62
C LEU A 64 7.12 20.38 -11.95
N LYS A 65 8.36 20.87 -11.94
CA LYS A 65 9.48 20.22 -11.26
C LYS A 65 9.26 20.17 -9.75
N GLU A 66 8.88 21.29 -9.14
CA GLU A 66 8.58 21.36 -7.70
C GLU A 66 7.44 20.41 -7.31
N ASP A 67 6.35 20.39 -8.08
CA ASP A 67 5.21 19.52 -7.83
C ASP A 67 5.59 18.04 -7.95
N ARG A 68 6.43 17.70 -8.93
CA ARG A 68 6.95 16.33 -9.10
C ARG A 68 7.82 15.93 -7.92
N ASP A 69 8.70 16.80 -7.46
CA ASP A 69 9.57 16.54 -6.31
C ASP A 69 8.75 16.35 -5.03
N ARG A 70 7.74 17.20 -4.80
CA ARG A 70 6.79 17.06 -3.68
C ARG A 70 6.01 15.74 -3.75
N ALA A 71 5.52 15.37 -4.93
CA ALA A 71 4.80 14.12 -5.13
C ALA A 71 5.69 12.90 -4.83
N ASN A 72 6.94 12.91 -5.28
CA ASN A 72 7.90 11.84 -5.00
C ASN A 72 8.21 11.71 -3.51
N GLN A 73 8.40 12.82 -2.81
CA GLN A 73 8.64 12.81 -1.36
C GLN A 73 7.45 12.23 -0.58
N LEU A 74 6.23 12.58 -0.98
CA LEU A 74 5.02 12.03 -0.36
C LEU A 74 4.88 10.53 -0.64
N ALA A 75 5.16 10.09 -1.88
CA ALA A 75 5.13 8.69 -2.25
C ALA A 75 6.14 7.87 -1.43
N GLU A 76 7.37 8.36 -1.28
CA GLU A 76 8.40 7.67 -0.51
C GLU A 76 8.06 7.61 0.97
N ARG A 77 7.59 8.71 1.57
CA ARG A 77 7.12 8.71 2.97
C ARG A 77 6.02 7.67 3.18
N ASN A 78 5.03 7.63 2.29
CA ASN A 78 3.94 6.68 2.37
C ASN A 78 4.42 5.23 2.20
N ARG A 79 5.43 5.00 1.38
CA ARG A 79 6.04 3.67 1.23
C ARG A 79 6.72 3.23 2.53
N VAL A 80 7.59 4.08 3.09
CA VAL A 80 8.30 3.78 4.35
C VAL A 80 7.30 3.51 5.48
N GLU A 81 6.24 4.32 5.60
CA GLU A 81 5.19 4.12 6.60
C GLU A 81 4.44 2.80 6.42
N ARG A 82 4.12 2.40 5.19
CA ARG A 82 3.51 1.09 4.93
C ARG A 82 4.44 -0.06 5.26
N GLU A 83 5.71 0.06 4.90
CA GLU A 83 6.73 -0.96 5.20
C GLU A 83 6.93 -1.10 6.71
N ARG A 84 6.93 0.00 7.47
CA ARG A 84 6.99 -0.03 8.93
C ARG A 84 5.76 -0.71 9.53
N LYS A 85 4.55 -0.28 9.15
CA LYS A 85 3.30 -0.91 9.63
C LYS A 85 3.24 -2.39 9.31
N ALA A 86 3.64 -2.79 8.11
CA ALA A 86 3.67 -4.20 7.72
C ALA A 86 4.70 -5.02 8.51
N ARG A 87 5.76 -4.41 9.06
CA ARG A 87 6.70 -5.07 9.97
C ARG A 87 6.10 -5.19 11.37
N GLU A 88 5.55 -4.10 11.90
CA GLU A 88 4.87 -4.08 13.20
C GLU A 88 3.73 -5.12 13.25
N GLU A 89 2.88 -5.17 12.21
CA GLU A 89 1.80 -6.16 12.11
C GLU A 89 2.32 -7.61 12.06
N LYS A 90 3.48 -7.85 11.44
CA LYS A 90 4.10 -9.19 11.40
C LYS A 90 4.68 -9.59 12.74
N GLU A 91 5.32 -8.66 13.43
CA GLU A 91 5.88 -8.87 14.77
C GLU A 91 4.75 -9.16 15.77
N GLU A 92 3.68 -8.35 15.77
CA GLU A 92 2.50 -8.58 16.61
C GLU A 92 1.81 -9.91 16.28
N ALA A 93 1.67 -10.25 14.99
CA ALA A 93 1.12 -11.53 14.57
C ALA A 93 1.99 -12.72 15.00
N GLN A 94 3.31 -12.55 15.08
CA GLN A 94 4.21 -13.59 15.55
C GLN A 94 4.14 -13.75 17.07
N GLU A 95 4.18 -12.66 17.83
CA GLU A 95 4.05 -12.67 19.28
C GLU A 95 2.73 -13.30 19.74
N THR A 96 1.63 -12.94 19.09
CA THR A 96 0.31 -13.53 19.37
C THR A 96 0.26 -15.03 19.04
N LYS A 97 0.89 -15.47 17.94
CA LYS A 97 0.99 -16.90 17.60
C LYS A 97 1.80 -17.66 18.63
N GLU A 98 2.96 -17.14 19.04
CA GLU A 98 3.83 -17.78 20.03
C GLU A 98 3.15 -17.86 21.40
N ALA A 99 2.51 -16.77 21.85
CA ALA A 99 1.73 -16.75 23.09
C ALA A 99 0.55 -17.74 23.06
N ASN A 100 -0.16 -17.84 21.94
CA ASN A 100 -1.25 -18.79 21.78
C ASN A 100 -0.75 -20.24 21.70
N ALA A 101 0.36 -20.50 21.00
CA ALA A 101 0.97 -21.82 20.94
C ALA A 101 1.42 -22.31 22.33
N GLY A 102 2.02 -21.42 23.13
CA GLY A 102 2.39 -21.72 24.52
C GLY A 102 1.18 -22.07 25.39
N LYS A 103 0.06 -21.34 25.24
CA LYS A 103 -1.21 -21.64 25.95
C LYS A 103 -1.81 -22.98 25.53
N VAL A 104 -1.78 -23.31 24.24
CA VAL A 104 -2.31 -24.60 23.73
C VAL A 104 -1.45 -25.77 24.21
N ALA A 105 -0.12 -25.63 24.18
CA ALA A 105 0.79 -26.64 24.70
C ALA A 105 0.56 -26.88 26.20
N ALA A 106 0.49 -25.81 27.00
CA ALA A 106 0.21 -25.91 28.43
C ALA A 106 -1.13 -26.59 28.73
N LYS A 107 -2.19 -26.25 27.98
CA LYS A 107 -3.49 -26.94 28.10
C LYS A 107 -3.41 -28.43 27.74
N SER A 108 -2.74 -28.77 26.65
CA SER A 108 -2.55 -30.18 26.25
C SER A 108 -1.81 -30.98 27.33
N ASP A 109 -0.83 -30.39 28.00
CA ASP A 109 -0.12 -31.07 29.08
C ASP A 109 -0.99 -31.23 30.33
N CYS A 110 -1.82 -30.24 30.66
CA CYS A 110 -2.81 -30.38 31.73
C CYS A 110 -3.88 -31.44 31.41
N ASP A 111 -4.35 -31.52 30.17
CA ASP A 111 -5.29 -32.56 29.73
C ASP A 111 -4.71 -33.97 29.87
N LYS A 112 -3.44 -34.16 29.50
CA LYS A 112 -2.74 -35.45 29.70
C LYS A 112 -2.66 -35.82 31.18
N LEU A 113 -2.32 -34.85 32.04
CA LEU A 113 -2.25 -35.09 33.48
C LEU A 113 -3.64 -35.44 34.05
N ARG A 114 -4.72 -34.80 33.58
CA ARG A 114 -6.09 -35.13 33.99
C ARG A 114 -6.49 -36.54 33.58
N LEU A 115 -6.19 -36.96 32.35
CA LEU A 115 -6.45 -38.33 31.89
C LEU A 115 -5.68 -39.37 32.71
N ARG A 116 -4.39 -39.11 32.99
CA ARG A 116 -3.58 -40.01 33.84
C ARG A 116 -4.14 -40.07 35.26
N ARG A 117 -4.68 -38.97 35.78
CA ARG A 117 -5.34 -38.92 37.09
C ARG A 117 -6.53 -39.86 37.12
N GLU A 118 -7.45 -39.72 36.16
CA GLU A 118 -8.64 -40.57 36.03
C GLU A 118 -8.27 -42.06 35.99
N GLU A 119 -7.24 -42.42 35.21
CA GLU A 119 -6.72 -43.78 35.12
C GLU A 119 -6.21 -44.30 36.48
N LEU A 120 -5.38 -43.53 37.18
CA LEU A 120 -4.82 -43.94 38.47
C LEU A 120 -5.89 -44.12 39.56
N TYR A 121 -6.90 -43.24 39.58
CA TYR A 121 -8.03 -43.43 40.51
C TYR A 121 -8.86 -44.67 40.15
N GLY A 122 -9.01 -44.99 38.87
CA GLY A 122 -9.58 -46.25 38.41
C GLY A 122 -8.79 -47.45 38.93
N GLN A 123 -7.48 -47.48 38.68
CA GLN A 123 -6.58 -48.55 39.15
C GLN A 123 -6.61 -48.70 40.67
N ARG A 124 -6.60 -47.59 41.43
CA ARG A 124 -6.69 -47.62 42.89
C ARG A 124 -8.00 -48.26 43.35
N ASN A 125 -9.11 -47.92 42.70
CA ASN A 125 -10.41 -48.50 43.02
C ASN A 125 -10.45 -50.01 42.72
N ASP A 126 -9.86 -50.45 41.62
CA ASP A 126 -9.77 -51.86 41.26
C ASP A 126 -8.85 -52.64 42.22
N ASN A 127 -7.68 -52.09 42.54
CA ASN A 127 -6.77 -52.64 43.55
C ASN A 127 -7.48 -52.79 44.90
N ARG A 128 -8.31 -51.81 45.28
CA ARG A 128 -9.13 -51.88 46.49
C ARG A 128 -10.18 -52.99 46.42
N ARG A 129 -10.89 -53.13 45.29
CA ARG A 129 -11.90 -54.20 45.10
C ARG A 129 -11.27 -55.60 45.14
N ASN A 130 -10.06 -55.72 44.62
CA ASN A 130 -9.31 -56.98 44.55
C ASN A 130 -8.42 -57.23 45.77
N SER A 131 -8.51 -56.39 46.82
CA SER A 131 -7.72 -56.50 48.05
C SER A 131 -6.19 -56.52 47.83
N GLN A 132 -5.71 -55.87 46.77
CA GLN A 132 -4.28 -55.78 46.46
C GLN A 132 -3.63 -54.59 47.18
N LEU A 133 -3.33 -54.75 48.47
CA LEU A 133 -2.85 -53.66 49.34
C LEU A 133 -1.53 -53.02 48.88
N GLU A 134 -0.55 -53.82 48.46
CA GLU A 134 0.74 -53.30 47.97
C GLU A 134 0.61 -52.58 46.63
N ALA A 135 -0.28 -53.05 45.76
CA ALA A 135 -0.57 -52.37 44.50
C ALA A 135 -1.30 -51.05 44.75
N MET A 136 -2.24 -51.03 45.71
CA MET A 136 -2.94 -49.82 46.13
C MET A 136 -1.98 -48.76 46.69
N ALA A 137 -1.02 -49.15 47.54
CA ALA A 137 0.00 -48.23 48.06
C ALA A 137 0.84 -47.62 46.94
N ARG A 138 1.30 -48.44 45.98
CA ARG A 138 2.05 -47.95 44.82
C ARG A 138 1.23 -46.99 43.95
N THR A 139 -0.03 -47.31 43.68
CA THR A 139 -0.92 -46.41 42.93
C THR A 139 -1.15 -45.10 43.69
N GLN A 140 -1.22 -45.14 45.02
CA GLN A 140 -1.32 -43.91 45.84
C GLN A 140 -0.08 -43.03 45.69
N ASP A 141 1.13 -43.60 45.76
CA ASP A 141 2.37 -42.85 45.55
C ASP A 141 2.43 -42.21 44.14
N GLU A 142 1.89 -42.90 43.12
CA GLU A 142 1.78 -42.36 41.76
C GLU A 142 0.78 -41.20 41.68
N ILE A 143 -0.35 -41.29 42.38
CA ILE A 143 -1.33 -40.20 42.47
C ILE A 143 -0.68 -38.98 43.12
N ASP A 144 0.04 -39.14 44.23
CA ASP A 144 0.66 -38.03 44.96
C ASP A 144 1.72 -37.33 44.08
N LYS A 145 2.52 -38.09 43.33
CA LYS A 145 3.48 -37.55 42.34
C LYS A 145 2.78 -36.82 41.20
N LEU A 146 1.66 -37.36 40.72
CA LEU A 146 0.87 -36.74 39.67
C LEU A 146 0.26 -35.41 40.17
N GLU A 147 -0.28 -35.37 41.38
CA GLU A 147 -0.84 -34.16 41.98
C GLU A 147 0.23 -33.08 42.18
N ALA A 148 1.44 -33.46 42.63
CA ALA A 148 2.57 -32.53 42.68
C ALA A 148 2.93 -31.97 41.29
N SER A 149 2.87 -32.81 40.25
CA SER A 149 3.10 -32.39 38.85
C SER A 149 1.98 -31.46 38.35
N TYR A 150 0.73 -31.71 38.74
CA TYR A 150 -0.43 -30.91 38.41
C TYR A 150 -0.38 -29.51 39.05
N THR A 151 0.02 -29.43 40.32
CA THR A 151 0.29 -28.16 41.00
C THR A 151 1.44 -27.41 40.36
N LYS A 152 2.55 -28.09 40.04
CA LYS A 152 3.71 -27.49 39.38
C LYS A 152 3.35 -26.92 38.00
N ALA A 153 2.50 -27.62 37.24
CA ALA A 153 2.01 -27.18 35.95
C ALA A 153 0.91 -26.11 36.04
N SER A 154 0.44 -25.78 37.25
CA SER A 154 -0.60 -24.75 37.47
C SER A 154 -1.89 -25.01 36.67
N CYS A 155 -2.30 -26.28 36.56
CA CYS A 155 -3.40 -26.73 35.69
C CYS A 155 -4.82 -26.29 36.14
N GLY A 156 -4.94 -25.37 37.10
CA GLY A 156 -6.22 -24.87 37.63
C GLY A 156 -6.97 -25.89 38.50
N PRO A 157 -8.09 -25.50 39.13
CA PRO A 157 -8.93 -26.43 39.88
C PRO A 157 -9.57 -27.46 38.95
N LEU A 158 -9.80 -28.66 39.49
CA LEU A 158 -10.48 -29.76 38.82
C LEU A 158 -11.97 -29.60 39.11
N ASP A 159 -12.73 -29.15 38.12
CA ASP A 159 -14.20 -29.08 38.17
C ASP A 159 -14.83 -30.48 38.10
#